data_AF-A0A961I8N8-F1
#
_entry.id   AF-A0A961I8N8-F1
#
_cell.length_a   1.000
_cell.length_b   1.000
_cell.length_c   1.000
_cell.angle_alpha   90.00
_cell.angle_beta   90.00
_cell.angle_gamma   90.00
#
_symmetry.space_group_name_H-M   'P 1'
#
loop_
_entity.id
_entity.type
_entity.pdbx_description
1 polymer ?
#
loop_
_entity_poly.entity_id
_entity_poly.type
_entity_poly.pdbx_seq_one_letter_code
_entity_poly.pdbx_strand_id
1 'polypeptide(L)'
;MWFAQNSILLSSLIVMTTATACLESGMQCREHDAGCYPMDSWVLFSLLDNQRQMRQIQCPTDFIVVPHNTTVGTSGDFCAARFEMKDVSGTATSQSGGTPWVNIDRPTAISKCSALGSGYHLMTNAEAMTIARNLENNAINWNSANVGIGLINMGHTDNAPAAACDGLIGNVGASCAASAGAGWDIQKRTHTLSNGEIIWDFSGNVWEW
;
A
#
# COMPACT_ATOMS: atom_id res chain seq x y z
N MET A 1 -25.99 -3.33 8.35
CA MET A 1 -26.41 -4.40 7.43
C MET A 1 -25.23 -4.63 6.51
N TRP A 2 -24.36 -5.56 6.92
CA TRP A 2 -23.08 -5.83 6.27
C TRP A 2 -23.34 -6.69 5.04
N PHE A 3 -23.19 -6.11 3.84
CA PHE A 3 -23.07 -6.93 2.65
C PHE A 3 -21.63 -7.38 2.52
N ALA A 4 -21.40 -8.64 2.86
CA ALA A 4 -20.34 -9.43 2.26
C ALA A 4 -20.61 -9.48 0.75
N GLN A 5 -19.86 -8.71 -0.03
CA GLN A 5 -19.65 -9.00 -1.44
C GLN A 5 -18.15 -9.15 -1.64
N ASN A 6 -17.80 -10.32 -2.16
CA ASN A 6 -16.48 -10.65 -2.67
C ASN A 6 -15.98 -9.53 -3.59
N SER A 7 -14.93 -8.82 -3.18
CA SER A 7 -14.18 -7.94 -4.09
C SER A 7 -12.71 -8.08 -3.72
N ILE A 8 -12.00 -8.78 -4.60
CA ILE A 8 -10.59 -9.15 -4.45
C ILE A 8 -9.81 -7.99 -5.05
N LEU A 9 -9.41 -7.06 -4.19
CA LEU A 9 -8.56 -5.92 -4.53
C LEU A 9 -7.29 -6.39 -5.28
N LEU A 10 -7.22 -6.14 -6.59
CA LEU A 10 -6.13 -6.55 -7.47
C LEU A 10 -5.97 -5.52 -8.60
N SER A 11 -5.35 -4.38 -8.29
CA SER A 11 -4.44 -3.76 -9.26
C SER A 11 -3.14 -3.29 -8.58
N SER A 12 -2.15 -4.22 -8.60
CA SER A 12 -0.73 -3.90 -8.78
C SER A 12 0.06 -3.51 -7.53
N LEU A 13 0.39 -4.49 -6.69
CA LEU A 13 1.22 -4.28 -5.51
C LEU A 13 2.09 -5.47 -5.19
N ILE A 14 3.29 -5.25 -4.65
CA ILE A 14 4.36 -6.24 -4.78
C ILE A 14 5.34 -6.30 -3.63
N VAL A 15 5.64 -7.53 -3.20
CA VAL A 15 6.59 -7.89 -2.16
C VAL A 15 7.63 -8.92 -2.64
N MET A 16 8.87 -8.79 -2.15
CA MET A 16 10.02 -9.68 -2.40
C MET A 16 10.59 -10.18 -1.05
N THR A 17 10.94 -11.46 -0.90
CA THR A 17 11.67 -11.99 0.29
C THR A 17 12.69 -13.10 -0.08
N THR A 18 13.82 -13.21 0.62
CA THR A 18 14.86 -14.27 0.42
C THR A 18 15.39 -14.87 1.74
N ALA A 19 15.98 -16.08 1.66
CA ALA A 19 16.00 -17.18 2.63
C ALA A 19 17.38 -17.59 3.27
N THR A 20 17.31 -18.69 4.04
CA THR A 20 18.10 -19.36 5.12
C THR A 20 19.44 -20.09 4.78
N ALA A 21 20.39 -20.22 5.76
CA ALA A 21 21.10 -21.48 6.21
C ALA A 21 22.39 -21.24 7.07
N CYS A 22 22.63 -22.05 8.14
CA CYS A 22 23.95 -22.50 8.67
C CYS A 22 23.80 -23.63 9.72
N LEU A 23 24.75 -24.59 9.79
CA LEU A 23 24.86 -25.69 10.77
C LEU A 23 26.35 -25.99 11.07
N GLU A 24 26.64 -26.38 12.32
CA GLU A 24 27.88 -26.95 12.89
C GLU A 24 29.07 -26.01 13.22
N SER A 25 29.06 -25.46 14.44
CA SER A 25 30.25 -25.20 15.31
C SER A 25 29.88 -24.38 16.56
N GLY A 26 29.02 -24.89 17.45
CA GLY A 26 28.70 -24.20 18.72
C GLY A 26 28.06 -22.80 18.59
N MET A 27 27.61 -22.42 17.39
CA MET A 27 26.95 -21.15 17.06
C MET A 27 25.46 -21.42 16.80
N GLN A 28 24.56 -20.58 17.34
CA GLN A 28 23.14 -20.66 17.01
C GLN A 28 22.90 -20.00 15.66
N CYS A 29 22.29 -20.74 14.73
CA CYS A 29 21.78 -20.19 13.48
C CYS A 29 20.30 -19.88 13.69
N ARG A 30 19.91 -18.60 13.58
CA ARG A 30 18.49 -18.23 13.48
C ARG A 30 18.12 -18.16 12.01
N GLU A 31 16.95 -18.69 11.67
CA GLU A 31 16.45 -18.95 10.31
C GLU A 31 16.40 -17.71 9.36
N HIS A 32 16.68 -16.51 9.87
CA HIS A 32 16.53 -15.23 9.18
C HIS A 32 17.83 -14.54 8.73
N ASP A 33 19.01 -14.95 9.18
CA ASP A 33 20.29 -14.30 8.82
C ASP A 33 21.32 -15.36 8.41
N ALA A 34 21.87 -15.28 7.20
CA ALA A 34 22.98 -16.12 6.72
C ALA A 34 24.33 -15.74 7.37
N GLY A 35 24.40 -15.70 8.70
CA GLY A 35 25.62 -15.33 9.44
C GLY A 35 25.65 -15.86 10.87
N CYS A 36 26.82 -16.34 11.30
CA CYS A 36 27.07 -16.83 12.65
C CYS A 36 27.83 -15.76 13.47
N TYR A 37 27.43 -15.47 14.73
CA TYR A 37 28.11 -14.49 15.60
C TYR A 37 28.48 -15.06 17.00
N PRO A 38 29.57 -14.57 17.64
CA PRO A 38 30.00 -14.98 18.99
C PRO A 38 29.22 -14.28 20.13
N MET A 39 29.13 -14.93 21.29
CA MET A 39 28.17 -14.62 22.38
C MET A 39 28.48 -13.41 23.30
N ASP A 40 29.59 -12.68 23.13
CA ASP A 40 30.09 -11.80 24.21
C ASP A 40 30.29 -10.32 23.83
N SER A 41 29.22 -9.60 23.46
CA SER A 41 29.26 -8.11 23.42
C SER A 41 27.91 -7.41 23.64
N TRP A 42 27.38 -7.50 24.87
CA TRP A 42 26.06 -6.93 25.24
C TRP A 42 25.90 -5.41 25.10
N VAL A 43 26.98 -4.64 24.92
CA VAL A 43 26.92 -3.17 24.74
C VAL A 43 26.98 -2.77 23.27
N LEU A 44 27.70 -3.53 22.43
CA LEU A 44 27.68 -3.34 20.98
C LEU A 44 26.38 -3.88 20.38
N PHE A 45 25.81 -4.93 20.98
CA PHE A 45 24.53 -5.51 20.58
C PHE A 45 23.37 -4.54 20.78
N SER A 46 23.30 -3.76 21.89
CA SER A 46 22.17 -2.83 22.09
C SER A 46 22.22 -1.60 21.18
N LEU A 47 23.41 -1.12 20.83
CA LEU A 47 23.58 0.01 19.90
C LEU A 47 23.43 -0.42 18.43
N LEU A 48 23.73 -1.68 18.10
CA LEU A 48 23.43 -2.27 16.79
C LEU A 48 21.99 -2.80 16.69
N ASP A 49 21.34 -3.22 17.78
CA ASP A 49 19.90 -3.57 17.82
C ASP A 49 19.03 -2.33 17.64
N ASN A 50 19.41 -1.22 18.26
CA ASN A 50 18.71 0.06 18.10
C ASN A 50 18.88 0.65 16.67
N GLN A 51 19.80 0.10 15.87
CA GLN A 51 19.95 0.38 14.43
C GLN A 51 19.42 -0.75 13.53
N ARG A 52 19.21 -1.98 14.05
CA ARG A 52 18.55 -3.10 13.35
C ARG A 52 17.02 -3.05 13.46
N GLN A 53 16.44 -2.36 14.44
CA GLN A 53 15.00 -2.10 14.53
C GLN A 53 14.48 -1.03 13.55
N MET A 54 15.36 -0.41 12.75
CA MET A 54 15.07 0.67 11.81
C MET A 54 15.42 0.29 10.35
N ARG A 55 15.34 -1.00 9.97
CA ARG A 55 15.39 -1.35 8.54
C ARG A 55 14.04 -1.01 7.90
N GLN A 56 13.79 0.28 7.71
CA GLN A 56 12.71 0.78 6.86
C GLN A 56 12.89 0.16 5.48
N ILE A 57 11.89 -0.56 5.00
CA ILE A 57 11.86 -1.05 3.62
C ILE A 57 11.97 0.17 2.68
N GLN A 58 12.94 0.17 1.78
CA GLN A 58 13.09 1.25 0.81
C GLN A 58 12.18 0.94 -0.38
N CYS A 59 11.15 1.75 -0.56
CA CYS A 59 10.28 1.64 -1.71
C CYS A 59 10.83 2.41 -2.92
N PRO A 60 10.56 1.93 -4.15
CA PRO A 60 10.83 2.68 -5.38
C PRO A 60 10.12 4.03 -5.39
N THR A 61 10.53 4.91 -6.30
CA THR A 61 9.80 6.17 -6.56
C THR A 61 8.33 5.88 -6.85
N ASP A 62 7.45 6.69 -6.25
CA ASP A 62 5.99 6.56 -6.33
C ASP A 62 5.42 5.24 -5.80
N PHE A 63 6.18 4.58 -4.92
CA PHE A 63 5.70 3.56 -4.01
C PHE A 63 5.85 4.02 -2.56
N ILE A 64 4.94 3.57 -1.70
CA ILE A 64 4.86 3.88 -0.27
C ILE A 64 5.12 2.65 0.56
N VAL A 65 5.66 2.84 1.75
CA VAL A 65 5.77 1.77 2.76
C VAL A 65 4.40 1.52 3.36
N VAL A 66 3.98 0.26 3.41
CA VAL A 66 2.78 -0.19 4.13
C VAL A 66 3.20 -1.03 5.33
N PRO A 67 2.89 -0.59 6.56
CA PRO A 67 3.10 -1.39 7.75
C PRO A 67 2.27 -2.67 7.69
N HIS A 68 2.90 -3.80 7.93
CA HIS A 68 2.25 -5.10 7.84
C HIS A 68 1.19 -5.32 8.93
N ASN A 69 0.34 -6.33 8.70
CA ASN A 69 -0.63 -6.79 9.66
C ASN A 69 -0.77 -8.32 9.55
N THR A 70 -0.15 -9.01 10.51
CA THR A 70 -0.15 -10.47 10.57
C THR A 70 -1.54 -11.08 10.74
N THR A 71 -2.51 -10.32 11.26
CA THR A 71 -3.90 -10.78 11.45
C THR A 71 -4.63 -10.96 10.12
N VAL A 72 -4.19 -10.26 9.06
CA VAL A 72 -4.77 -10.36 7.70
C VAL A 72 -3.81 -10.97 6.68
N GLY A 73 -2.70 -11.57 7.15
CA GLY A 73 -1.85 -12.44 6.34
C GLY A 73 -0.59 -11.79 5.77
N THR A 74 -0.22 -10.58 6.17
CA THR A 74 1.07 -9.97 5.79
C THR A 74 2.07 -10.08 6.95
N SER A 75 3.24 -10.67 6.68
CA SER A 75 4.25 -11.01 7.70
C SER A 75 5.42 -10.02 7.79
N GLY A 76 5.49 -9.07 6.87
CA GLY A 76 6.51 -8.02 6.86
C GLY A 76 6.03 -6.82 6.04
N ASP A 77 6.58 -5.65 6.34
CA ASP A 77 6.24 -4.41 5.65
C ASP A 77 6.51 -4.55 4.15
N PHE A 78 5.71 -3.88 3.34
CA PHE A 78 5.78 -3.99 1.89
C PHE A 78 5.63 -2.65 1.20
N CYS A 79 5.90 -2.63 -0.11
CA CYS A 79 5.76 -1.44 -0.93
C CYS A 79 4.45 -1.46 -1.72
N ALA A 80 3.71 -0.35 -1.64
CA ALA A 80 2.51 -0.10 -2.41
C ALA A 80 2.71 0.98 -3.46
N ALA A 81 2.26 0.79 -4.69
CA ALA A 81 2.03 1.90 -5.61
C ALA A 81 1.22 3.01 -4.91
N ARG A 82 1.76 4.24 -4.93
CA ARG A 82 1.13 5.41 -4.32
C ARG A 82 -0.16 5.81 -5.02
N PHE A 83 -0.17 5.63 -6.34
CA PHE A 83 -1.28 5.95 -7.23
C PHE A 83 -1.71 4.69 -7.96
N GLU A 84 -2.96 4.63 -8.40
CA GLU A 84 -3.40 3.62 -9.37
C GLU A 84 -2.46 3.58 -10.58
N MET A 85 -2.22 2.40 -11.13
CA MET A 85 -1.29 2.22 -12.25
C MET A 85 -1.83 2.89 -13.52
N LYS A 86 -0.93 3.52 -14.29
CA LYS A 86 -1.19 4.11 -15.61
C LYS A 86 -0.60 3.21 -16.70
N ASP A 87 -1.17 3.26 -17.90
CA ASP A 87 -0.55 2.70 -19.09
C ASP A 87 0.45 3.72 -19.68
N VAL A 88 1.73 3.52 -19.42
CA VAL A 88 2.79 4.34 -20.02
C VAL A 88 3.50 3.50 -21.07
N SER A 89 3.01 3.61 -22.32
CA SER A 89 3.54 2.88 -23.48
C SER A 89 3.59 1.35 -23.27
N GLY A 90 2.55 0.79 -22.67
CA GLY A 90 2.41 -0.64 -22.38
C GLY A 90 3.00 -1.08 -21.03
N THR A 91 3.56 -0.16 -20.24
CA THR A 91 4.18 -0.42 -18.93
C THR A 91 3.33 0.15 -17.80
N ALA A 92 3.01 -0.70 -16.81
CA ALA A 92 2.24 -0.30 -15.64
C ALA A 92 3.08 0.63 -14.76
N THR A 93 2.68 1.89 -14.65
CA THR A 93 3.48 2.92 -13.97
C THR A 93 2.67 3.62 -12.90
N SER A 94 3.16 3.62 -11.66
CA SER A 94 2.61 4.44 -10.58
C SER A 94 3.12 5.86 -10.77
N GLN A 95 2.21 6.80 -11.02
CA GLN A 95 2.52 8.23 -11.16
C GLN A 95 1.25 9.06 -10.90
N SER A 96 1.45 10.33 -10.51
CA SER A 96 0.32 11.24 -10.26
C SER A 96 -0.39 11.63 -11.55
N GLY A 97 0.34 11.93 -12.62
CA GLY A 97 -0.23 12.39 -13.88
C GLY A 97 -0.86 11.29 -14.73
N GLY A 98 -1.93 11.62 -15.44
CA GLY A 98 -2.64 10.71 -16.33
C GLY A 98 -3.73 9.90 -15.63
N THR A 99 -4.67 9.40 -16.42
CA THR A 99 -5.79 8.60 -15.93
C THR A 99 -5.37 7.15 -15.66
N PRO A 100 -5.98 6.47 -14.68
CA PRO A 100 -5.68 5.06 -14.38
C PRO A 100 -5.87 4.14 -15.60
N TRP A 101 -5.16 3.01 -15.58
CA TRP A 101 -5.23 1.99 -16.62
C TRP A 101 -6.52 1.18 -16.48
N VAL A 102 -7.53 1.57 -17.26
CA VAL A 102 -8.84 0.91 -17.32
C VAL A 102 -8.94 -0.10 -18.47
N ASN A 103 -10.03 -0.88 -18.49
CA ASN A 103 -10.31 -1.90 -19.52
C ASN A 103 -9.21 -2.96 -19.65
N ILE A 104 -8.63 -3.37 -18.52
CA ILE A 104 -7.65 -4.44 -18.41
C ILE A 104 -8.26 -5.61 -17.63
N ASP A 105 -8.12 -6.82 -18.15
CA ASP A 105 -8.57 -8.01 -17.43
C ASP A 105 -7.55 -8.46 -16.36
N ARG A 106 -8.03 -9.27 -15.42
CA ARG A 106 -7.22 -9.77 -14.31
C ARG A 106 -5.92 -10.48 -14.74
N PRO A 107 -5.94 -11.45 -15.69
CA PRO A 107 -4.71 -12.11 -16.12
C PRO A 107 -3.69 -11.15 -16.77
N THR A 108 -4.15 -10.19 -17.56
CA THR A 108 -3.29 -9.18 -18.17
C THR A 108 -2.70 -8.27 -17.10
N ALA A 109 -3.50 -7.83 -16.13
CA ALA A 109 -3.02 -7.03 -15.01
C ALA A 109 -1.92 -7.76 -14.22
N ILE A 110 -2.11 -9.04 -13.89
CA ILE A 110 -1.08 -9.87 -13.23
C ILE A 110 0.22 -9.86 -14.07
N SER A 111 0.09 -10.12 -15.37
CA SER A 111 1.25 -10.18 -16.28
C SER A 111 1.97 -8.84 -16.38
N LYS A 112 1.23 -7.72 -16.45
CA LYS A 112 1.80 -6.36 -16.52
C LYS A 112 2.55 -5.99 -15.26
N CYS A 113 2.04 -6.35 -14.09
CA CYS A 113 2.72 -6.08 -12.83
C CYS A 113 3.96 -6.95 -12.66
N SER A 114 3.86 -8.25 -12.92
CA SER A 114 5.02 -9.13 -12.84
C SER A 114 6.11 -8.82 -13.87
N ALA A 115 5.77 -8.16 -14.97
CA ALA A 115 6.75 -7.67 -15.95
C ALA A 115 7.62 -6.50 -15.45
N LEU A 116 7.24 -5.82 -14.36
CA LEU A 116 8.04 -4.70 -13.81
C LEU A 116 9.34 -5.18 -13.15
N GLY A 117 9.44 -6.47 -12.79
CA GLY A 117 10.67 -7.06 -12.28
C GLY A 117 10.45 -8.14 -11.22
N SER A 118 11.55 -8.68 -10.72
CA SER A 118 11.49 -9.59 -9.57
C SER A 118 11.01 -8.83 -8.34
N GLY A 119 10.10 -9.43 -7.58
CA GLY A 119 9.41 -8.69 -6.54
C GLY A 119 8.44 -7.65 -7.10
N TYR A 120 7.94 -7.84 -8.34
CA TYR A 120 6.73 -7.18 -8.90
C TYR A 120 5.51 -8.20 -9.15
N HIS A 121 4.27 -7.95 -8.65
CA HIS A 121 3.01 -8.76 -8.61
C HIS A 121 1.72 -7.88 -8.53
N LEU A 122 0.54 -8.49 -8.62
CA LEU A 122 -0.73 -7.75 -8.54
C LEU A 122 -1.23 -7.77 -7.08
N MET A 123 -1.69 -6.63 -6.55
CA MET A 123 -2.05 -6.46 -5.13
C MET A 123 -2.81 -7.68 -4.60
N THR A 124 -2.30 -8.36 -3.59
CA THR A 124 -3.02 -9.51 -3.06
C THR A 124 -4.16 -9.06 -2.13
N ASN A 125 -5.15 -9.92 -1.94
CA ASN A 125 -6.22 -9.65 -0.96
C ASN A 125 -5.67 -9.40 0.45
N ALA A 126 -4.58 -10.09 0.84
CA ALA A 126 -3.94 -9.87 2.14
C ALA A 126 -3.30 -8.49 2.25
N GLU A 127 -2.58 -8.04 1.21
CA GLU A 127 -2.00 -6.69 1.14
C GLU A 127 -3.07 -5.61 1.17
N ALA A 128 -4.14 -5.81 0.40
CA ALA A 128 -5.23 -4.87 0.31
C ALA A 128 -6.00 -4.75 1.64
N MET A 129 -6.30 -5.89 2.28
CA MET A 129 -6.85 -5.90 3.64
C MET A 129 -5.89 -5.25 4.65
N THR A 130 -4.58 -5.42 4.49
CA THR A 130 -3.59 -4.76 5.36
C THR A 130 -3.69 -3.24 5.25
N ILE A 131 -3.75 -2.72 4.02
CA ILE A 131 -3.95 -1.28 3.78
C ILE A 131 -5.28 -0.84 4.38
N ALA A 132 -6.39 -1.50 4.05
CA ALA A 132 -7.72 -1.13 4.56
C ALA A 132 -7.78 -1.08 6.10
N ARG A 133 -7.22 -2.09 6.77
CA ARG A 133 -7.11 -2.12 8.24
C ARG A 133 -6.24 -1.00 8.79
N ASN A 134 -5.18 -0.63 8.09
CA ASN A 134 -4.34 0.49 8.49
C ASN A 134 -5.11 1.82 8.38
N LEU A 135 -5.83 2.02 7.27
CA LEU A 135 -6.59 3.25 7.01
C LEU A 135 -7.74 3.45 8.00
N GLU A 136 -8.55 2.42 8.28
CA GLU A 136 -9.68 2.53 9.22
C GLU A 136 -9.22 2.78 10.66
N ASN A 137 -8.04 2.30 11.04
CA ASN A 137 -7.46 2.50 12.36
C ASN A 137 -6.66 3.80 12.50
N ASN A 138 -6.66 4.66 11.47
CA ASN A 138 -6.00 5.96 11.52
C ASN A 138 -7.03 7.10 11.57
N ALA A 139 -7.07 7.79 12.72
CA ALA A 139 -8.01 8.87 13.02
C ALA A 139 -8.03 10.01 11.99
N ILE A 140 -6.92 10.28 11.29
CA ILE A 140 -6.83 11.34 10.29
C ILE A 140 -7.75 11.13 9.08
N ASN A 141 -8.16 9.89 8.82
CA ASN A 141 -9.08 9.55 7.73
C ASN A 141 -10.56 9.76 8.12
N TRP A 142 -10.86 9.99 9.40
CA TRP A 142 -12.20 10.17 9.93
C TRP A 142 -12.56 11.66 10.04
N ASN A 143 -13.79 12.04 9.69
CA ASN A 143 -14.25 13.43 9.80
C ASN A 143 -14.24 13.95 11.25
N SER A 144 -14.46 13.05 12.20
CA SER A 144 -14.48 13.34 13.63
C SER A 144 -13.08 13.39 14.24
N ALA A 145 -12.04 13.04 13.48
CA ALA A 145 -10.71 12.73 14.00
C ALA A 145 -10.69 11.64 15.10
N ASN A 146 -11.71 10.78 15.15
CA ASN A 146 -11.82 9.67 16.11
C ASN A 146 -12.22 8.39 15.38
N VAL A 147 -11.41 7.34 15.53
CA VAL A 147 -11.67 6.04 14.91
C VAL A 147 -13.02 5.49 15.38
N GLY A 148 -13.85 5.03 14.44
CA GLY A 148 -15.15 4.44 14.72
C GLY A 148 -16.27 5.44 14.99
N ILE A 149 -16.00 6.76 14.96
CA ILE A 149 -16.99 7.81 15.17
C ILE A 149 -17.14 8.63 13.89
N GLY A 150 -18.36 8.77 13.37
CA GLY A 150 -18.62 9.51 12.14
C GLY A 150 -18.30 8.70 10.89
N LEU A 151 -17.68 9.33 9.91
CA LEU A 151 -17.42 8.74 8.59
C LEU A 151 -15.92 8.78 8.29
N ILE A 152 -15.43 7.69 7.71
CA ILE A 152 -14.15 7.68 6.99
C ILE A 152 -14.36 8.29 5.60
N ASN A 153 -13.38 9.01 5.06
CA ASN A 153 -13.45 9.38 3.64
C ASN A 153 -13.55 8.10 2.80
N MET A 154 -14.44 8.07 1.82
CA MET A 154 -14.74 6.89 1.00
C MET A 154 -14.07 6.93 -0.37
N GLY A 155 -13.37 8.02 -0.71
CA GLY A 155 -12.81 8.25 -2.03
C GLY A 155 -13.89 8.54 -3.09
N HIS A 156 -13.45 8.72 -4.34
CA HIS A 156 -14.29 9.17 -5.46
C HIS A 156 -15.23 8.07 -5.93
N THR A 157 -16.39 7.99 -5.29
CA THR A 157 -17.35 6.86 -5.36
C THR A 157 -18.75 7.30 -5.78
N ASP A 158 -18.99 8.60 -5.92
CA ASP A 158 -20.29 9.20 -6.22
C ASP A 158 -20.57 9.40 -7.72
N ASN A 159 -19.63 8.99 -8.59
CA ASN A 159 -19.70 9.17 -10.04
C ASN A 159 -19.78 10.66 -10.47
N ALA A 160 -19.23 11.58 -9.66
CA ALA A 160 -19.12 13.00 -9.96
C ALA A 160 -17.66 13.49 -9.82
N PRO A 161 -16.92 13.73 -10.92
CA PRO A 161 -17.33 13.43 -12.30
C PRO A 161 -17.42 11.91 -12.55
N ALA A 162 -18.11 11.53 -13.63
CA ALA A 162 -18.12 10.14 -14.08
C ALA A 162 -16.81 9.71 -14.75
N ALA A 163 -15.96 10.68 -15.11
CA ALA A 163 -14.65 10.42 -15.68
C ALA A 163 -13.64 10.10 -14.56
N ALA A 164 -12.74 9.16 -14.83
CA ALA A 164 -11.60 8.91 -13.97
C ALA A 164 -10.67 10.13 -13.96
N CYS A 165 -10.17 10.49 -12.78
CA CYS A 165 -9.28 11.60 -12.56
C CYS A 165 -7.84 11.14 -12.33
N ASP A 166 -6.88 12.02 -12.59
CA ASP A 166 -5.47 11.79 -12.25
C ASP A 166 -5.21 12.01 -10.75
N GLY A 167 -4.01 11.67 -10.27
CA GLY A 167 -3.60 11.80 -8.87
C GLY A 167 -3.03 13.17 -8.50
N LEU A 168 -3.49 14.27 -9.13
CA LEU A 168 -2.99 15.63 -8.84
C LEU A 168 -3.82 16.36 -7.78
N ILE A 169 -5.10 15.98 -7.63
CA ILE A 169 -6.08 16.74 -6.84
C ILE A 169 -6.82 15.80 -5.89
N GLY A 170 -6.61 16.00 -4.59
CA GLY A 170 -7.13 15.12 -3.54
C GLY A 170 -8.64 15.26 -3.28
N ASN A 171 -9.25 16.38 -3.69
CA ASN A 171 -10.69 16.64 -3.60
C ASN A 171 -11.19 17.14 -4.95
N VAL A 172 -12.04 16.36 -5.60
CA VAL A 172 -12.67 16.71 -6.89
C VAL A 172 -14.16 16.97 -6.67
N GLY A 173 -14.77 17.77 -7.55
CA GLY A 173 -16.21 18.06 -7.53
C GLY A 173 -16.88 17.50 -8.78
N ALA A 174 -17.71 18.27 -9.48
CA ALA A 174 -18.31 17.84 -10.76
C ALA A 174 -17.31 17.67 -11.93
N SER A 175 -16.01 17.88 -11.69
CA SER A 175 -14.93 17.73 -12.66
C SER A 175 -13.64 17.35 -11.94
N CYS A 176 -12.64 16.83 -12.68
CA CYS A 176 -11.30 16.55 -12.15
C CYS A 176 -10.48 17.82 -11.83
N ALA A 177 -11.13 18.96 -11.66
CA ALA A 177 -10.53 20.18 -11.14
C ALA A 177 -10.76 20.28 -9.63
N ALA A 178 -9.91 21.04 -8.96
CA ALA A 178 -10.00 21.27 -7.51
C ALA A 178 -11.39 21.80 -7.15
N SER A 179 -12.08 21.10 -6.25
CA SER A 179 -13.27 21.63 -5.60
C SER A 179 -12.88 22.66 -4.53
N ALA A 180 -13.74 23.65 -4.31
CA ALA A 180 -13.53 24.65 -3.27
C ALA A 180 -13.65 23.97 -1.88
N GLY A 181 -12.52 23.78 -1.19
CA GLY A 181 -12.48 23.16 0.13
C GLY A 181 -11.24 22.29 0.32
N ALA A 182 -10.19 22.83 0.93
CA ALA A 182 -9.10 22.03 1.45
C ALA A 182 -9.52 21.47 2.82
N GLY A 183 -9.65 20.15 2.95
CA GLY A 183 -10.11 19.53 4.19
C GLY A 183 -10.60 18.10 4.01
N TRP A 184 -11.22 17.57 5.06
CA TRP A 184 -11.94 16.30 5.00
C TRP A 184 -13.20 16.47 4.15
N ASP A 185 -13.37 15.57 3.19
CA ASP A 185 -14.57 15.41 2.39
C ASP A 185 -14.83 13.90 2.25
N ILE A 186 -16.10 13.49 2.13
CA ILE A 186 -16.44 12.07 1.97
C ILE A 186 -15.88 11.51 0.65
N GLN A 187 -15.75 12.32 -0.39
CA GLN A 187 -15.16 11.99 -1.69
C GLN A 187 -13.65 12.29 -1.76
N LYS A 188 -13.01 12.61 -0.62
CA LYS A 188 -11.56 12.81 -0.58
C LYS A 188 -10.84 11.54 -1.03
N ARG A 189 -10.03 11.69 -2.07
CA ARG A 189 -9.36 10.61 -2.82
C ARG A 189 -8.07 10.10 -2.16
N THR A 190 -7.61 10.76 -1.11
CA THR A 190 -6.38 10.40 -0.40
C THR A 190 -6.67 9.87 0.99
N HIS A 191 -5.98 8.81 1.37
CA HIS A 191 -5.94 8.31 2.73
C HIS A 191 -4.51 8.31 3.26
N THR A 192 -4.37 8.47 4.56
CA THR A 192 -3.07 8.49 5.23
C THR A 192 -2.91 7.23 6.08
N LEU A 193 -1.79 6.54 5.88
CA LEU A 193 -1.39 5.38 6.67
C LEU A 193 -0.82 5.82 8.03
N SER A 194 -0.72 4.88 8.97
CA SER A 194 -0.21 5.12 10.32
C SER A 194 1.25 5.63 10.36
N ASN A 195 2.02 5.39 9.30
CA ASN A 195 3.38 5.90 9.12
C ASN A 195 3.44 7.27 8.42
N GLY A 196 2.29 7.89 8.13
CA GLY A 196 2.20 9.20 7.47
C GLY A 196 2.27 9.15 5.94
N GLU A 197 2.49 7.98 5.33
CA GLU A 197 2.40 7.83 3.88
C GLU A 197 0.98 8.07 3.39
N ILE A 198 0.86 8.56 2.16
CA ILE A 198 -0.42 8.85 1.52
C ILE A 198 -0.62 7.89 0.37
N ILE A 199 -1.78 7.22 0.34
CA ILE A 199 -2.26 6.42 -0.78
C ILE A 199 -3.44 7.11 -1.46
N TRP A 200 -3.48 7.04 -2.78
CA TRP A 200 -4.52 7.62 -3.62
C TRP A 200 -5.47 6.56 -4.13
N ASP A 201 -6.75 6.92 -4.24
CA ASP A 201 -7.78 6.17 -4.96
C ASP A 201 -7.89 4.71 -4.52
N PHE A 202 -7.61 4.42 -3.24
CA PHE A 202 -7.72 3.07 -2.67
C PHE A 202 -9.17 2.57 -2.62
N SER A 203 -10.13 3.51 -2.61
CA SER A 203 -11.56 3.20 -2.72
C SER A 203 -12.21 4.20 -3.70
N GLY A 204 -12.30 3.84 -4.98
CA GLY A 204 -13.00 4.65 -5.99
C GLY A 204 -12.09 5.15 -7.11
N ASN A 205 -12.52 6.21 -7.81
CA ASN A 205 -12.01 6.74 -9.08
C ASN A 205 -12.39 5.89 -10.31
N VAL A 206 -12.17 4.58 -10.25
CA VAL A 206 -12.60 3.63 -11.27
C VAL A 206 -13.31 2.43 -10.67
N TRP A 207 -14.02 1.70 -11.53
CA TRP A 207 -14.64 0.45 -11.14
C TRP A 207 -13.61 -0.69 -11.06
N GLU A 208 -13.70 -1.51 -10.01
CA GLU A 208 -12.79 -2.61 -9.70
C GLU A 208 -13.56 -3.96 -9.66
N TRP A 209 -12.88 -5.06 -9.97
CA TRP A 209 -13.45 -6.42 -10.09
C TRP A 209 -13.02 -7.39 -8.97
#